data_AF-A0A2E3MX25-F1
#
_entry.id   AF-A0A2E3MX25-F1
#
_cell.length_a   1.000
_cell.length_b   1.000
_cell.length_c   1.000
_cell.angle_alpha   90.00
_cell.angle_beta   90.00
_cell.angle_gamma   90.00
#
_symmetry.space_group_name_H-M   'P 1'
#
loop_
_entity.id
_entity.type
_entity.pdbx_description
1 polymer ?
#
loop_
_entity_poly.entity_id
_entity_poly.type
_entity_poly.pdbx_seq_one_letter_code
_entity_poly.pdbx_strand_id
1 'polypeptide(L)'
;MFDRCTVCVLLVAGLLLGAVSTGDAQQQVGGRQRDRTAARPNPRTPIRPPGVRRRETPAARPQAPSFLPLTPREEVYVNQLVDYWAKTSSQIQRFRCDFTRWEYDPVFGAGVDTQTGLMQAKTISSGKIRFSSPNKGMFKVERVRNYRPPKNAGEKSTYVDQEQGSFEHWVCNGKSIFQLHAPTRQLMEIRLPPDMVGKGLADGPLPFLFSADASKIKERYWLHVITPQEAANKGEYWLEAYPRRQDDAAEYKMLHVIFDKVFYPQALKIFPPNYDPVRHPASTTLVLTKREWKWTDPLNLHERSFAAPSLPKGWTRSPPLLYGQRTDAPRGVSGQPRRRVGNPRATGGSRANVTRKNVRRR
;
A
#
# COMPACT_ATOMS: atom_id res chain seq x y z
N MET A 1 8.97 4.90 -35.04
CA MET A 1 9.54 3.56 -34.76
C MET A 1 10.39 3.71 -33.51
N PHE A 2 9.82 3.50 -32.33
CA PHE A 2 10.53 3.66 -31.05
C PHE A 2 10.85 2.28 -30.49
N ASP A 3 12.15 1.98 -30.45
CA ASP A 3 12.71 0.74 -29.96
C ASP A 3 13.00 0.83 -28.44
N ARG A 4 13.13 -0.35 -27.87
CA ARG A 4 12.89 -0.75 -26.48
C ARG A 4 13.95 -0.23 -25.49
N CYS A 5 13.49 0.33 -24.37
CA CYS A 5 14.30 0.47 -23.15
C CYS A 5 14.47 -0.91 -22.50
N THR A 6 15.60 -1.54 -22.80
CA THR A 6 16.11 -2.74 -22.14
C THR A 6 16.73 -2.34 -20.80
N VAL A 7 16.09 -2.72 -19.69
CA VAL A 7 16.73 -2.77 -18.37
C VAL A 7 17.42 -4.13 -18.28
N CYS A 8 18.74 -4.14 -18.43
CA CYS A 8 19.57 -5.35 -18.40
C CYS A 8 19.60 -5.97 -16.99
N VAL A 9 19.33 -7.28 -16.98
CA VAL A 9 19.59 -8.23 -15.90
C VAL A 9 21.08 -8.58 -15.93
N LEU A 10 21.76 -8.53 -14.79
CA LEU A 10 23.14 -8.99 -14.65
C LEU A 10 23.17 -10.51 -14.48
N LEU A 11 23.93 -11.17 -15.37
CA LEU A 11 24.31 -12.58 -15.38
C LEU A 11 25.65 -12.72 -14.63
N VAL A 12 25.72 -13.58 -13.63
CA VAL A 12 27.00 -14.06 -13.07
C VAL A 12 27.05 -15.56 -13.28
N ALA A 13 27.99 -16.00 -14.13
CA ALA A 13 28.33 -17.39 -14.34
C ALA A 13 29.44 -17.80 -13.36
N GLY A 14 29.24 -18.92 -12.66
CA GLY A 14 30.27 -19.58 -11.87
C GLY A 14 30.05 -21.09 -11.89
N LEU A 15 30.87 -21.80 -12.67
CA LEU A 15 30.99 -23.26 -12.67
C LEU A 15 31.55 -23.75 -11.34
N LEU A 16 30.96 -24.79 -10.76
CA LEU A 16 31.68 -25.81 -9.96
C LEU A 16 30.96 -27.17 -10.08
N LEU A 17 31.71 -28.19 -10.51
CA LEU A 17 31.38 -29.61 -10.47
C LEU A 17 31.63 -30.17 -9.06
N GLY A 18 30.80 -31.12 -8.63
CA GLY A 18 31.04 -31.96 -7.45
C GLY A 18 29.78 -32.73 -7.03
N ALA A 19 29.91 -34.03 -6.80
CA ALA A 19 28.85 -35.03 -6.90
C ALA A 19 28.41 -35.67 -5.57
N VAL A 20 27.34 -36.48 -5.68
CA VAL A 20 26.90 -37.61 -4.81
C VAL A 20 26.20 -37.26 -3.47
N SER A 21 24.92 -37.57 -3.34
CA SER A 21 24.44 -38.83 -2.73
C SER A 21 22.95 -38.78 -2.41
N THR A 22 22.25 -39.84 -2.81
CA THR A 22 20.86 -40.18 -2.50
C THR A 22 20.74 -40.67 -1.05
N GLY A 23 19.73 -40.16 -0.34
CA GLY A 23 19.34 -40.66 0.98
C GLY A 23 17.86 -40.42 1.20
N ASP A 24 17.05 -41.41 0.85
CA ASP A 24 15.64 -41.50 1.17
C ASP A 24 15.43 -41.58 2.69
N ALA A 25 14.56 -40.71 3.22
CA ALA A 25 13.97 -40.89 4.54
C ALA A 25 12.51 -40.46 4.51
N GLN A 26 11.64 -41.46 4.38
CA GLN A 26 10.21 -41.38 4.68
C GLN A 26 10.00 -40.91 6.11
N GLN A 27 9.15 -39.91 6.33
CA GLN A 27 8.43 -39.82 7.61
C GLN A 27 7.03 -39.20 7.49
N GLN A 28 6.07 -40.13 7.60
CA GLN A 28 4.74 -40.06 8.23
C GLN A 28 3.92 -38.76 8.21
N VAL A 29 2.82 -38.89 7.46
CA VAL A 29 1.62 -38.07 7.47
C VAL A 29 0.88 -38.21 8.81
N GLY A 30 0.86 -37.14 9.61
CA GLY A 30 0.02 -36.98 10.79
C GLY A 30 -0.96 -35.82 10.60
N GLY A 31 -2.22 -36.14 10.30
CA GLY A 31 -3.29 -35.16 10.11
C GLY A 31 -3.64 -34.41 11.38
N ARG A 32 -3.46 -33.08 11.37
CA ARG A 32 -4.13 -32.15 12.29
C ARG A 32 -4.89 -31.12 11.49
N GLN A 33 -6.19 -31.38 11.38
CA GLN A 33 -7.20 -30.48 10.86
C GLN A 33 -7.26 -29.24 11.76
N ARG A 34 -6.57 -28.17 11.33
CA ARG A 34 -6.71 -26.83 11.92
C ARG A 34 -7.76 -26.08 11.12
N ASP A 35 -8.88 -25.78 11.76
CA ASP A 35 -9.79 -24.72 11.35
C ASP A 35 -9.01 -23.41 11.20
N ARG A 36 -8.68 -23.08 9.96
CA ARG A 36 -8.16 -21.77 9.57
C ARG A 36 -9.27 -21.01 8.88
N THR A 37 -10.10 -20.31 9.66
CA THR A 37 -10.69 -19.05 9.22
C THR A 37 -9.56 -18.02 9.11
N ALA A 38 -8.74 -18.16 8.07
CA ALA A 38 -7.75 -17.17 7.70
C ALA A 38 -8.49 -15.94 7.15
N ALA A 39 -8.54 -14.89 7.96
CA ALA A 39 -8.76 -13.54 7.45
C ALA A 39 -7.74 -13.30 6.33
N ARG A 40 -8.21 -13.16 5.09
CA ARG A 40 -7.37 -12.82 3.93
C ARG A 40 -6.62 -11.51 4.23
N PRO A 41 -5.29 -11.50 4.37
CA PRO A 41 -4.53 -10.27 4.22
C PRO A 41 -4.59 -9.92 2.74
N ASN A 42 -5.06 -8.71 2.41
CA ASN A 42 -4.94 -8.18 1.06
C ASN A 42 -3.53 -7.57 0.95
N PRO A 43 -2.57 -8.17 0.22
CA PRO A 43 -1.16 -7.72 0.21
C PRO A 43 -0.91 -6.65 -0.85
N ARG A 44 -1.96 -6.02 -1.40
CA ARG A 44 -1.76 -4.77 -2.13
C ARG A 44 -1.28 -3.78 -1.08
N THR A 45 -0.11 -3.18 -1.29
CA THR A 45 0.27 -1.94 -0.59
C THR A 45 -0.29 -0.80 -1.45
N PRO A 46 -1.58 -0.44 -1.35
CA PRO A 46 -2.09 0.71 -2.06
C PRO A 46 -1.23 1.92 -1.66
N ILE A 47 -1.04 2.84 -2.61
CA ILE A 47 -0.52 4.16 -2.23
C ILE A 47 -1.68 4.83 -1.52
N ARG A 48 -1.74 4.62 -0.21
CA ARG A 48 -2.87 5.04 0.61
C ARG A 48 -2.97 6.56 0.55
N PRO A 49 -4.20 7.10 0.40
CA PRO A 49 -4.38 8.51 0.63
C PRO A 49 -3.99 8.85 2.08
N PRO A 50 -3.41 10.03 2.32
CA PRO A 50 -3.09 10.47 3.68
C PRO A 50 -4.36 10.50 4.55
N GLY A 51 -4.30 10.08 5.81
CA GLY A 51 -5.42 10.22 6.77
C GLY A 51 -6.33 9.03 7.02
N VAL A 52 -6.18 7.93 6.27
CA VAL A 52 -6.89 6.68 6.57
C VAL A 52 -6.14 5.90 7.66
N ARG A 53 -6.33 6.27 8.94
CA ARG A 53 -5.71 5.55 10.06
C ARG A 53 -6.31 4.14 10.20
N ARG A 54 -5.45 3.12 10.15
CA ARG A 54 -5.84 1.74 10.53
C ARG A 54 -5.90 1.66 12.05
N ARG A 55 -6.74 0.75 12.56
CA ARG A 55 -6.79 0.39 13.99
C ARG A 55 -5.37 0.11 14.49
N GLU A 56 -4.90 0.91 15.44
CA GLU A 56 -3.64 0.72 16.15
C GLU A 56 -3.69 -0.69 16.78
N THR A 57 -2.95 -1.61 16.16
CA THR A 57 -2.52 -2.82 16.88
C THR A 57 -1.34 -2.34 17.73
N PRO A 58 -1.13 -2.82 18.97
CA PRO A 58 0.09 -2.51 19.72
C PRO A 58 1.29 -3.09 18.95
N ALA A 59 1.80 -2.32 18.01
CA ALA A 59 2.98 -2.64 17.25
C ALA A 59 4.18 -2.09 18.04
N ALA A 60 5.29 -2.82 18.01
CA ALA A 60 6.52 -2.38 18.62
C ALA A 60 6.90 -0.99 18.08
N ARG A 61 7.45 -0.14 18.95
CA ARG A 61 8.00 1.16 18.55
C ARG A 61 9.01 0.95 17.42
N PRO A 62 9.10 1.85 16.42
CA PRO A 62 10.05 1.69 15.33
C PRO A 62 11.45 1.60 15.92
N GLN A 63 12.20 0.57 15.54
CA GLN A 63 13.58 0.38 15.99
C GLN A 63 14.52 1.12 15.04
N ALA A 64 15.55 1.73 15.61
CA ALA A 64 16.61 2.37 14.84
C ALA A 64 17.30 1.33 13.94
N PRO A 65 17.62 1.68 12.67
CA PRO A 65 18.28 0.77 11.75
C PRO A 65 19.75 0.52 12.13
N SER A 66 20.29 -0.60 11.65
CA SER A 66 21.65 -1.06 11.98
C SER A 66 22.79 -0.22 11.42
N PHE A 67 22.51 0.69 10.48
CA PHE A 67 23.53 1.61 9.95
C PHE A 67 23.86 2.76 10.90
N LEU A 68 23.15 2.89 12.03
CA LEU A 68 23.41 3.92 13.01
C LEU A 68 24.45 3.46 14.06
N PRO A 69 25.28 4.38 14.57
CA PRO A 69 25.37 5.79 14.19
C PRO A 69 26.05 5.99 12.82
N LEU A 70 25.69 7.06 12.10
CA LEU A 70 26.41 7.46 10.89
C LEU A 70 27.80 8.00 11.26
N THR A 71 28.78 7.80 10.38
CA THR A 71 30.06 8.53 10.49
C THR A 71 29.84 10.03 10.24
N PRO A 72 30.72 10.93 10.74
CA PRO A 72 30.59 12.37 10.50
C PRO A 72 30.51 12.74 9.01
N ARG A 73 31.24 12.01 8.16
CA ARG A 73 31.22 12.22 6.70
C ARG A 73 29.87 11.82 6.09
N GLU A 74 29.31 10.68 6.49
CA GLU A 74 28.00 10.22 6.03
C GLU A 74 26.89 11.16 6.50
N GLU A 75 26.95 11.63 7.74
CA GLU A 75 25.98 12.57 8.28
C GLU A 75 25.97 13.89 7.50
N VAL A 76 27.15 14.48 7.23
CA VAL A 76 27.27 15.68 6.39
C VAL A 76 26.69 15.42 4.99
N TYR A 77 26.99 14.28 4.39
CA TYR A 77 26.54 13.98 3.03
C TYR A 77 25.01 13.75 2.95
N VAL A 78 24.43 13.00 3.89
CA VAL A 78 22.97 12.83 4.00
C VAL A 78 22.31 14.19 4.18
N ASN A 79 22.86 15.05 5.05
CA ASN A 79 22.32 16.39 5.28
C ASN A 79 22.34 17.23 4.00
N GLN A 80 23.45 17.26 3.27
CA GLN A 80 23.55 17.97 1.99
C GLN A 80 22.52 17.46 0.97
N LEU A 81 22.35 16.15 0.86
CA LEU A 81 21.38 15.51 -0.05
C LEU A 81 19.95 15.94 0.31
N VAL A 82 19.57 15.87 1.58
CA VAL A 82 18.24 16.25 2.06
C VAL A 82 17.98 17.76 1.92
N ASP A 83 18.98 18.60 2.18
CA ASP A 83 18.84 20.05 2.07
C ASP A 83 18.70 20.46 0.59
N TYR A 84 19.48 19.83 -0.31
CA TYR A 84 19.33 20.03 -1.74
C TYR A 84 17.97 19.54 -2.26
N TRP A 85 17.45 18.44 -1.71
CA TRP A 85 16.11 17.95 -2.01
C TRP A 85 15.04 18.98 -1.65
N ALA A 86 15.06 19.45 -0.41
CA ALA A 86 14.09 20.40 0.09
C ALA A 86 14.12 21.68 -0.73
N LYS A 87 15.32 22.20 -1.03
CA LYS A 87 15.51 23.37 -1.89
C LYS A 87 14.92 23.16 -3.28
N THR A 88 15.20 22.02 -3.92
CA THR A 88 14.79 21.75 -5.31
C THR A 88 13.28 21.52 -5.41
N SER A 89 12.72 20.74 -4.49
CA SER A 89 11.28 20.45 -4.47
C SER A 89 10.43 21.65 -4.04
N SER A 90 10.94 22.56 -3.22
CA SER A 90 10.20 23.76 -2.78
C SER A 90 9.77 24.69 -3.94
N GLN A 91 10.44 24.59 -5.09
CA GLN A 91 10.13 25.35 -6.31
C GLN A 91 8.94 24.77 -7.09
N ILE A 92 8.51 23.56 -6.76
CA ILE A 92 7.47 22.82 -7.47
C ILE A 92 6.11 23.18 -6.90
N GLN A 93 5.43 24.14 -7.51
CA GLN A 93 4.04 24.50 -7.14
C GLN A 93 3.01 23.54 -7.75
N ARG A 94 3.36 22.91 -8.87
CA ARG A 94 2.51 21.96 -9.57
C ARG A 94 3.37 20.93 -10.28
N PHE A 95 2.88 19.71 -10.36
CA PHE A 95 3.60 18.59 -10.93
C PHE A 95 2.63 17.60 -11.57
N ARG A 96 3.06 16.98 -12.67
CA ARG A 96 2.38 15.82 -13.27
C ARG A 96 3.39 14.81 -13.75
N CYS A 97 3.03 13.54 -13.64
CA CYS A 97 3.78 12.45 -14.28
C CYS A 97 2.85 11.27 -14.60
N ASP A 98 3.34 10.44 -15.51
CA ASP A 98 2.86 9.06 -15.64
C ASP A 98 3.69 8.17 -14.70
N PHE A 99 3.10 7.10 -14.17
CA PHE A 99 3.83 6.12 -13.37
C PHE A 99 3.66 4.70 -13.89
N THR A 100 4.65 3.86 -13.59
CA THR A 100 4.50 2.41 -13.58
C THR A 100 4.85 1.88 -12.19
N ARG A 101 4.02 1.00 -11.64
CA ARG A 101 4.18 0.37 -10.34
C ARG A 101 4.30 -1.14 -10.51
N TRP A 102 5.37 -1.73 -9.99
CA TRP A 102 5.58 -3.17 -9.89
C TRP A 102 5.43 -3.59 -8.44
N GLU A 103 4.51 -4.51 -8.18
CA GLU A 103 4.28 -5.10 -6.86
C GLU A 103 4.84 -6.52 -6.87
N TYR A 104 5.85 -6.75 -6.03
CA TYR A 104 6.51 -8.03 -5.85
C TYR A 104 6.04 -8.66 -4.54
N ASP A 105 5.65 -9.93 -4.61
CA ASP A 105 5.03 -10.66 -3.51
C ASP A 105 5.45 -12.13 -3.65
N PRO A 106 6.27 -12.66 -2.73
CA PRO A 106 6.81 -14.01 -2.85
C PRO A 106 5.77 -15.09 -2.57
N VAL A 107 4.63 -14.75 -1.94
CA VAL A 107 3.60 -15.72 -1.54
C VAL A 107 2.52 -15.86 -2.62
N PHE A 108 2.14 -14.76 -3.24
CA PHE A 108 1.05 -14.72 -4.21
C PHE A 108 1.50 -14.32 -5.63
N GLY A 109 2.79 -14.16 -5.85
CA GLY A 109 3.42 -13.93 -7.15
C GLY A 109 4.14 -15.18 -7.67
N ALA A 110 5.14 -14.98 -8.53
CA ALA A 110 5.93 -16.07 -9.12
C ALA A 110 6.96 -16.70 -8.17
N GLY A 111 7.11 -16.17 -6.95
CA GLY A 111 8.23 -16.49 -6.07
C GLY A 111 9.57 -15.95 -6.59
N VAL A 112 10.64 -16.25 -5.87
CA VAL A 112 12.01 -15.97 -6.31
C VAL A 112 12.49 -17.12 -7.19
N ASP A 113 12.94 -16.80 -8.40
CA ASP A 113 13.59 -17.73 -9.31
C ASP A 113 14.93 -18.17 -8.69
N THR A 114 15.11 -19.47 -8.48
CA THR A 114 16.28 -20.02 -7.79
C THR A 114 17.56 -19.98 -8.61
N GLN A 115 17.47 -19.82 -9.93
CA GLN A 115 18.63 -19.77 -10.83
C GLN A 115 19.16 -18.35 -10.96
N THR A 116 18.25 -17.38 -11.07
CA THR A 116 18.61 -15.96 -11.29
C THR A 116 18.56 -15.12 -10.02
N GLY A 117 17.92 -15.61 -8.95
CA GLY A 117 17.62 -14.83 -7.75
C GLY A 117 16.59 -13.73 -7.97
N LEU A 118 15.95 -13.67 -9.13
CA LEU A 118 15.02 -12.61 -9.50
C LEU A 118 13.57 -13.03 -9.22
N MET A 119 12.73 -12.05 -8.88
CA MET A 119 11.30 -12.27 -8.71
C MET A 119 10.53 -11.49 -9.77
N GLN A 120 9.55 -12.16 -10.40
CA GLN A 120 8.60 -11.48 -11.28
C GLN A 120 7.59 -10.68 -10.45
N ALA A 121 7.15 -9.54 -10.98
CA ALA A 121 6.11 -8.75 -10.32
C ALA A 121 4.80 -9.52 -10.35
N LYS A 122 4.12 -9.63 -9.21
CA LYS A 122 2.76 -10.17 -9.13
C LYS A 122 1.77 -9.29 -9.88
N THR A 123 1.93 -7.97 -9.74
CA THR A 123 1.07 -6.97 -10.37
C THR A 123 1.92 -5.87 -10.98
N ILE A 124 1.58 -5.45 -12.19
CA ILE A 124 2.12 -4.25 -12.82
C ILE A 124 0.96 -3.30 -13.09
N SER A 125 0.99 -2.10 -12.52
CA SER A 125 -0.01 -1.07 -12.79
C SER A 125 0.61 0.19 -13.37
N SER A 126 -0.15 0.94 -14.15
CA SER A 126 0.29 2.23 -14.68
C SER A 126 -0.82 3.25 -14.59
N GLY A 127 -0.45 4.52 -14.54
CA GLY A 127 -1.42 5.59 -14.35
C GLY A 127 -0.78 6.95 -14.24
N LYS A 128 -1.47 7.86 -13.54
CA LYS A 128 -1.11 9.28 -13.46
C LYS A 128 -1.02 9.75 -12.01
N ILE A 129 -0.02 10.59 -11.75
CA ILE A 129 0.09 11.39 -10.54
C ILE A 129 -0.01 12.85 -10.93
N ARG A 130 -0.79 13.61 -10.16
CA ARG A 130 -0.79 15.07 -10.22
C ARG A 130 -0.71 15.64 -8.82
N PHE A 131 -0.03 16.77 -8.71
CA PHE A 131 0.15 17.49 -7.48
C PHE A 131 0.03 18.99 -7.74
N SER A 132 -0.60 19.70 -6.82
CA SER A 132 -0.55 21.16 -6.75
C SER A 132 -0.43 21.57 -5.28
N SER A 133 0.58 22.39 -5.01
CA SER A 133 0.82 22.99 -3.70
C SER A 133 -0.37 23.87 -3.29
N PRO A 134 -0.75 23.91 -2.00
CA PRO A 134 -0.10 23.22 -0.89
C PRO A 134 -0.61 21.80 -0.62
N ASN A 135 -1.75 21.40 -1.16
CA ASN A 135 -2.47 20.24 -0.63
C ASN A 135 -3.40 19.53 -1.63
N LYS A 136 -3.16 19.67 -2.94
CA LYS A 136 -3.92 18.93 -3.95
C LYS A 136 -3.08 17.79 -4.50
N GLY A 137 -3.71 16.63 -4.61
CA GLY A 137 -3.06 15.41 -5.07
C GLY A 137 -4.05 14.54 -5.80
N MET A 138 -3.60 13.86 -6.85
CA MET A 138 -4.37 12.85 -7.53
C MET A 138 -3.45 11.67 -7.79
N PHE A 139 -3.89 10.49 -7.43
CA PHE A 139 -3.31 9.23 -7.86
C PHE A 139 -4.39 8.42 -8.55
N LYS A 140 -4.16 8.09 -9.82
CA LYS A 140 -5.12 7.35 -10.63
C LYS A 140 -4.41 6.24 -11.39
N VAL A 141 -4.73 5.00 -11.06
CA VAL A 141 -4.36 3.83 -11.86
C VAL A 141 -5.31 3.75 -13.07
N GLU A 142 -4.73 3.53 -14.25
CA GLU A 142 -5.47 3.44 -15.52
C GLU A 142 -5.36 2.04 -16.14
N ARG A 143 -4.34 1.27 -15.76
CA ARG A 143 -4.15 -0.11 -16.22
C ARG A 143 -3.58 -0.96 -15.10
N VAL A 144 -4.02 -2.21 -15.02
CA VAL A 144 -3.49 -3.24 -14.12
C VAL A 144 -3.27 -4.51 -14.91
N ARG A 145 -2.09 -5.10 -14.79
CA ARG A 145 -1.72 -6.39 -15.34
C ARG A 145 -1.33 -7.32 -14.21
N ASN A 146 -1.89 -8.52 -14.19
CA ASN A 146 -1.59 -9.53 -13.19
C ASN A 146 -0.76 -10.65 -13.81
N TYR A 147 0.25 -11.10 -13.06
CA TYR A 147 1.04 -12.27 -13.40
C TYR A 147 0.15 -13.50 -13.56
N ARG A 148 0.42 -14.28 -14.61
CA ARG A 148 -0.15 -15.60 -14.84
C ARG A 148 0.99 -16.60 -14.99
N PRO A 149 1.06 -17.63 -14.13
CA PRO A 149 2.04 -18.69 -14.27
C PRO A 149 1.82 -19.42 -15.60
N PRO A 150 2.87 -20.03 -16.16
CA PRO A 150 2.73 -20.90 -17.33
C PRO A 150 1.77 -22.05 -17.02
N LYS A 151 1.00 -22.50 -18.03
CA LYS A 151 0.07 -23.62 -17.84
C LYS A 151 0.80 -24.95 -17.90
N ASN A 152 1.82 -25.05 -18.76
CA ASN A 152 2.62 -26.24 -18.97
C ASN A 152 4.10 -25.97 -18.66
N ALA A 153 4.83 -27.03 -18.31
CA ALA A 153 6.28 -26.96 -18.13
C ALA A 153 6.96 -26.51 -19.44
N GLY A 154 7.89 -25.56 -19.35
CA GLY A 154 8.62 -25.01 -20.51
C GLY A 154 7.96 -23.80 -21.18
N GLU A 155 6.70 -23.45 -20.84
CA GLU A 155 6.07 -22.23 -21.31
C GLU A 155 6.52 -20.98 -20.53
N LYS A 156 6.43 -19.82 -21.18
CA LYS A 156 6.70 -18.53 -20.54
C LYS A 156 5.47 -18.05 -19.77
N SER A 157 5.71 -17.51 -18.57
CA SER A 157 4.68 -16.75 -17.85
C SER A 157 4.18 -15.55 -18.66
N THR A 158 2.96 -15.11 -18.37
CA THR A 158 2.33 -13.99 -19.07
C THR A 158 1.75 -12.97 -18.09
N TYR A 159 1.46 -11.77 -18.59
CA TYR A 159 0.76 -10.73 -17.84
C TYR A 159 -0.58 -10.47 -18.51
N VAL A 160 -1.67 -10.68 -17.79
CA VAL A 160 -3.03 -10.49 -18.32
C VAL A 160 -3.60 -9.20 -17.76
N ASP A 161 -4.16 -8.37 -18.65
CA ASP A 161 -4.87 -7.17 -18.27
C ASP A 161 -6.07 -7.52 -17.39
N GLN A 162 -6.19 -6.83 -16.27
CA GLN A 162 -7.41 -6.85 -15.50
C GLN A 162 -8.49 -6.16 -16.33
N GLU A 163 -9.66 -6.80 -16.46
CA GLU A 163 -10.81 -6.18 -17.11
C GLU A 163 -11.07 -4.78 -16.57
N GLN A 164 -11.53 -3.90 -17.46
CA GLN A 164 -11.80 -2.51 -17.11
C GLN A 164 -12.78 -2.46 -15.93
N GLY A 165 -12.38 -1.73 -14.89
CA GLY A 165 -13.12 -1.62 -13.64
C GLY A 165 -12.59 -0.46 -12.81
N SER A 166 -13.06 -0.36 -11.57
CA SER A 166 -12.61 0.68 -10.64
C SER A 166 -11.19 0.38 -10.15
N PHE A 167 -10.20 0.90 -10.85
CA PHE A 167 -8.83 0.92 -10.36
C PHE A 167 -8.67 1.94 -9.23
N GLU A 168 -7.54 1.86 -8.54
CA GLU A 168 -7.20 2.80 -7.47
C GLU A 168 -7.25 4.23 -8.01
N HIS A 169 -8.15 5.03 -7.45
CA HIS A 169 -8.28 6.43 -7.78
C HIS A 169 -8.62 7.17 -6.49
N TRP A 170 -7.69 8.03 -6.07
CA TRP A 170 -7.96 8.97 -5.00
C TRP A 170 -7.53 10.38 -5.39
N VAL A 171 -8.26 11.34 -4.83
CA VAL A 171 -8.09 12.76 -5.08
C VAL A 171 -8.16 13.50 -3.75
N CYS A 172 -7.15 14.30 -3.45
CA CYS A 172 -7.24 15.33 -2.44
C CYS A 172 -7.42 16.66 -3.16
N ASN A 173 -8.50 17.38 -2.86
CA ASN A 173 -8.77 18.71 -3.41
C ASN A 173 -8.36 19.86 -2.47
N GLY A 174 -7.70 19.49 -1.36
CA GLY A 174 -7.28 20.39 -0.31
C GLY A 174 -8.29 20.66 0.81
N LYS A 175 -9.54 20.20 0.66
CA LYS A 175 -10.57 20.21 1.71
C LYS A 175 -11.00 18.81 2.09
N SER A 176 -10.94 17.88 1.15
CA SER A 176 -11.37 16.51 1.33
C SER A 176 -10.53 15.58 0.47
N ILE A 177 -10.50 14.33 0.91
CA ILE A 177 -9.92 13.22 0.19
C ILE A 177 -11.07 12.34 -0.28
N PHE A 178 -11.10 12.11 -1.59
CA PHE A 178 -12.02 11.22 -2.24
C PHE A 178 -11.28 9.95 -2.62
N GLN A 179 -11.90 8.79 -2.41
CA GLN A 179 -11.32 7.51 -2.80
C GLN A 179 -12.38 6.61 -3.41
N LEU A 180 -12.13 6.07 -4.60
CA LEU A 180 -12.90 4.96 -5.13
C LEU A 180 -12.47 3.66 -4.41
N HIS A 181 -13.35 3.13 -3.56
CA HIS A 181 -13.14 1.90 -2.83
C HIS A 181 -13.76 0.72 -3.57
N ALA A 182 -12.96 0.06 -4.41
CA ALA A 182 -13.38 -1.10 -5.22
C ALA A 182 -14.08 -2.22 -4.44
N PRO A 183 -13.60 -2.64 -3.25
CA PRO A 183 -14.25 -3.75 -2.53
C PRO A 183 -15.70 -3.47 -2.13
N THR A 184 -16.03 -2.24 -1.74
CA THR A 184 -17.40 -1.87 -1.32
C THR A 184 -18.17 -1.10 -2.40
N ARG A 185 -17.57 -0.86 -3.57
CA ARG A 185 -18.16 -0.05 -4.66
C ARG A 185 -18.64 1.31 -4.19
N GLN A 186 -17.82 1.98 -3.40
CA GLN A 186 -18.14 3.27 -2.81
C GLN A 186 -17.16 4.37 -3.21
N LEU A 187 -17.68 5.57 -3.44
CA LEU A 187 -16.90 6.79 -3.37
C LEU A 187 -16.87 7.24 -1.91
N MET A 188 -15.73 7.07 -1.25
CA MET A 188 -15.51 7.56 0.11
C MET A 188 -15.06 9.02 0.08
N GLU A 189 -15.60 9.83 0.98
CA GLU A 189 -15.15 11.20 1.24
C GLU A 189 -14.63 11.28 2.68
N ILE A 190 -13.40 11.78 2.84
CA ILE A 190 -12.80 12.08 4.13
C ILE A 190 -12.53 13.58 4.17
N ARG A 191 -13.24 14.29 5.04
CA ARG A 191 -13.08 15.74 5.20
C ARG A 191 -11.86 16.04 6.06
N LEU A 192 -10.99 16.92 5.56
CA LEU A 192 -9.86 17.42 6.33
C LEU A 192 -10.38 18.40 7.40
N PRO A 193 -9.88 18.33 8.64
CA PRO A 193 -10.22 19.29 9.66
C PRO A 193 -9.60 20.66 9.33
N PRO A 194 -10.16 21.77 9.84
CA PRO A 194 -9.75 23.12 9.45
C PRO A 194 -8.24 23.38 9.60
N ASP A 195 -7.61 22.82 10.64
CA ASP A 195 -6.19 22.92 10.95
C ASP A 195 -5.28 22.15 9.96
N MET A 196 -5.84 21.17 9.24
CA MET A 196 -5.16 20.40 8.19
C MET A 196 -5.46 20.89 6.76
N VAL A 197 -6.36 21.86 6.60
CA VAL A 197 -6.52 22.54 5.30
C VAL A 197 -5.21 23.26 4.99
N GLY A 198 -4.66 23.00 3.81
CA GLY A 198 -3.31 23.43 3.40
C GLY A 198 -2.16 22.54 3.87
N LYS A 199 -2.39 21.52 4.71
CA LYS A 199 -1.33 20.68 5.30
C LYS A 199 -1.53 19.17 5.13
N GLY A 200 -2.76 18.70 4.91
CA GLY A 200 -3.16 17.30 5.05
C GLY A 200 -2.54 16.30 4.05
N LEU A 201 -1.92 16.78 2.97
CA LEU A 201 -1.18 15.90 2.06
C LEU A 201 0.23 15.59 2.59
N ALA A 202 0.86 16.46 3.37
CA ALA A 202 2.27 16.35 3.76
C ALA A 202 2.67 15.03 4.46
N ASP A 203 1.73 14.36 5.12
CA ASP A 203 1.99 13.12 5.86
C ASP A 203 1.83 11.84 5.01
N GLY A 204 1.49 11.92 3.72
CA GLY A 204 1.45 10.76 2.82
C GLY A 204 2.81 10.41 2.19
N PRO A 205 2.94 9.27 1.48
CA PRO A 205 4.19 8.88 0.81
C PRO A 205 4.45 9.59 -0.53
N LEU A 206 3.41 9.94 -1.31
CA LEU A 206 3.54 10.73 -2.55
C LEU A 206 3.91 12.21 -2.36
N PRO A 207 3.36 12.93 -1.37
CA PRO A 207 3.55 14.38 -1.19
C PRO A 207 4.96 14.72 -0.75
N PHE A 208 5.59 13.80 -0.01
CA PHE A 208 7.01 13.77 0.28
C PHE A 208 7.89 13.87 -0.98
N LEU A 209 7.44 13.42 -2.15
CA LEU A 209 8.19 13.53 -3.39
C LEU A 209 8.25 14.96 -3.95
N PHE A 210 7.26 15.81 -3.66
CA PHE A 210 7.07 17.07 -4.40
C PHE A 210 7.13 18.33 -3.53
N SER A 211 7.10 18.21 -2.21
CA SER A 211 7.20 19.35 -1.29
C SER A 211 7.95 18.94 -0.03
N ALA A 212 9.23 18.58 -0.19
CA ALA A 212 10.08 18.15 0.91
C ALA A 212 10.50 19.32 1.81
N ASP A 213 10.47 19.10 3.11
CA ASP A 213 10.96 20.00 4.16
C ASP A 213 12.05 19.25 4.92
N ALA A 214 13.29 19.71 4.82
CA ALA A 214 14.46 18.99 5.33
C ALA A 214 14.33 18.63 6.81
N SER A 215 13.84 19.55 7.65
CA SER A 215 13.65 19.32 9.08
C SER A 215 12.60 18.24 9.31
N LYS A 216 11.44 18.32 8.66
CA LYS A 216 10.39 17.31 8.78
C LYS A 216 10.83 15.93 8.29
N ILE A 217 11.67 15.88 7.24
CA ILE A 217 12.22 14.61 6.75
C ILE A 217 13.13 14.00 7.83
N LYS A 218 14.06 14.78 8.38
CA LYS A 218 15.00 14.31 9.41
C LYS A 218 14.30 13.91 10.71
N GLU A 219 13.19 14.57 11.06
CA GLU A 219 12.32 14.19 12.19
C GLU A 219 11.54 12.91 11.93
N ARG A 220 11.11 12.69 10.68
CA ARG A 220 10.25 11.56 10.30
C ARG A 220 11.06 10.29 10.00
N TYR A 221 12.32 10.41 9.59
CA TYR A 221 13.13 9.28 9.13
C TYR A 221 14.54 9.23 9.73
N TRP A 222 15.04 8.01 9.90
CA TRP A 222 16.48 7.75 9.86
C TRP A 222 16.88 7.55 8.41
N LEU A 223 17.96 8.20 7.98
CA LEU A 223 18.34 8.31 6.57
C LEU A 223 19.77 7.81 6.36
N HIS A 224 20.01 7.18 5.21
CA HIS A 224 21.35 6.77 4.78
C HIS A 224 21.43 6.78 3.25
N VAL A 225 22.59 7.15 2.69
CA VAL A 225 22.79 7.16 1.24
C VAL A 225 23.22 5.78 0.77
N ILE A 226 22.46 5.19 -0.14
CA ILE A 226 22.70 3.83 -0.65
C ILE A 226 23.09 3.80 -2.14
N THR A 227 23.46 4.96 -2.71
CA THR A 227 23.76 5.11 -4.15
C THR A 227 24.85 4.12 -4.60
N PRO A 228 24.53 3.13 -5.45
CA PRO A 228 25.55 2.26 -6.03
C PRO A 228 26.48 3.06 -6.96
N GLN A 229 27.75 2.66 -7.08
CA GLN A 229 28.72 3.36 -7.94
C GLN A 229 28.24 3.49 -9.39
N GLU A 230 27.65 2.43 -9.94
CA GLU A 230 27.10 2.44 -11.30
C GLU A 230 25.95 3.43 -11.47
N ALA A 231 25.14 3.63 -10.43
CA ALA A 231 24.04 4.59 -10.43
C ALA A 231 24.60 6.02 -10.31
N ALA A 232 25.60 6.23 -9.45
CA ALA A 232 26.30 7.50 -9.33
C ALA A 232 26.93 7.93 -10.67
N ASN A 233 27.54 7.00 -11.41
CA ASN A 233 28.10 7.25 -12.74
C ASN A 233 27.03 7.65 -13.78
N LYS A 234 25.77 7.28 -13.56
CA LYS A 234 24.61 7.70 -14.37
C LYS A 234 23.96 8.99 -13.86
N GLY A 235 24.52 9.60 -12.81
CA GLY A 235 23.99 10.80 -12.17
C GLY A 235 22.76 10.54 -11.31
N GLU A 236 22.61 9.34 -10.75
CA GLU A 236 21.53 9.04 -9.82
C GLU A 236 21.98 9.20 -8.36
N TYR A 237 21.02 9.50 -7.50
CA TYR A 237 21.21 9.59 -6.05
C TYR A 237 20.13 8.79 -5.35
N TRP A 238 20.53 7.90 -4.43
CA TRP A 238 19.62 6.96 -3.79
C TRP A 238 19.66 7.16 -2.28
N LEU A 239 18.50 7.42 -1.69
CA LEU A 239 18.34 7.64 -0.27
C LEU A 239 17.46 6.53 0.31
N GLU A 240 17.96 5.84 1.34
CA GLU A 240 17.17 4.93 2.15
C GLU A 240 16.59 5.67 3.36
N ALA A 241 15.31 5.42 3.65
CA ALA A 241 14.58 6.08 4.73
C ALA A 241 13.80 5.07 5.57
N TYR A 242 14.16 4.96 6.85
CA TYR A 242 13.46 4.18 7.87
C TYR A 242 12.56 5.09 8.71
N PRO A 243 11.28 4.77 8.90
CA PRO A 243 10.35 5.62 9.64
C PRO A 243 10.68 5.66 11.14
N ARG A 244 10.68 6.86 11.71
CA ARG A 244 10.71 7.12 13.16
C ARG A 244 9.31 7.12 13.77
N ARG A 245 8.28 7.40 12.97
CA ARG A 245 6.87 7.47 13.40
C ARG A 245 6.20 6.10 13.31
N GLN A 246 5.37 5.78 14.30
CA GLN A 246 4.65 4.49 14.35
C GLN A 246 3.70 4.31 13.17
N ASP A 247 2.97 5.36 12.80
CA ASP A 247 1.98 5.30 11.71
C ASP A 247 2.64 4.93 10.38
N ASP A 248 3.85 5.44 10.13
CA ASP A 248 4.64 5.10 8.95
C ASP A 248 5.20 3.68 9.02
N ALA A 249 5.76 3.31 10.17
CA ALA A 249 6.31 1.97 10.41
C ALA A 249 5.25 0.86 10.31
N ALA A 250 3.97 1.20 10.55
CA ALA A 250 2.85 0.29 10.37
C ALA A 250 2.52 0.02 8.88
N GLU A 251 2.91 0.92 7.98
CA GLU A 251 2.64 0.83 6.54
C GLU A 251 3.85 0.30 5.76
N TYR A 252 5.08 0.63 6.18
CA TYR A 252 6.31 0.15 5.55
C TYR A 252 7.47 0.06 6.54
N LYS A 253 8.43 -0.84 6.27
CA LYS A 253 9.68 -0.98 7.01
C LYS A 253 10.67 0.13 6.64
N MET A 254 10.79 0.40 5.34
CA MET A 254 11.71 1.40 4.79
C MET A 254 11.31 1.78 3.35
N LEU A 255 11.88 2.87 2.86
CA LEU A 255 11.72 3.37 1.51
C LEU A 255 13.09 3.62 0.87
N HIS A 256 13.22 3.37 -0.45
CA HIS A 256 14.31 3.92 -1.25
C HIS A 256 13.75 5.00 -2.16
N VAL A 257 14.28 6.22 -2.04
CA VAL A 257 13.96 7.34 -2.94
C VAL A 257 15.12 7.50 -3.91
N ILE A 258 14.81 7.45 -5.21
CA ILE A 258 15.80 7.56 -6.27
C ILE A 258 15.58 8.87 -7.01
N PHE A 259 16.61 9.68 -7.05
CA PHE A 259 16.66 10.96 -7.74
C PHE A 259 17.52 10.86 -9.00
N ASP A 260 17.19 11.67 -10.00
CA ASP A 260 18.05 11.88 -11.17
C ASP A 260 19.08 13.00 -10.94
N LYS A 261 19.85 13.34 -11.98
CA LYS A 261 20.93 14.33 -11.92
C LYS A 261 20.49 15.76 -11.64
N VAL A 262 19.21 16.09 -11.88
CA VAL A 262 18.61 17.39 -11.50
C VAL A 262 17.83 17.27 -10.20
N PHE A 263 17.98 16.13 -9.54
CA PHE A 263 17.48 15.84 -8.21
C PHE A 263 15.96 15.85 -8.09
N TYR A 264 15.29 15.47 -9.18
CA TYR A 264 13.87 15.16 -9.16
C TYR A 264 13.67 13.66 -8.90
N PRO A 265 12.73 13.29 -8.01
CA PRO A 265 12.38 11.89 -7.83
C PRO A 265 12.02 11.24 -9.17
N GLN A 266 12.65 10.12 -9.47
CA GLN A 266 12.37 9.29 -10.64
C GLN A 266 11.81 7.93 -10.26
N ALA A 267 12.12 7.43 -9.05
CA ALA A 267 11.53 6.20 -8.56
C ALA A 267 11.45 6.17 -7.03
N LEU A 268 10.53 5.36 -6.53
CA LEU A 268 10.35 5.02 -5.13
C LEU A 268 10.27 3.50 -5.02
N LYS A 269 11.04 2.91 -4.11
CA LYS A 269 10.86 1.51 -3.71
C LYS A 269 10.37 1.44 -2.28
N ILE A 270 9.29 0.72 -2.04
CA ILE A 270 8.62 0.59 -0.75
C ILE A 270 8.79 -0.84 -0.28
N PHE A 271 9.27 -1.01 0.94
CA PHE A 271 9.43 -2.32 1.57
C PHE A 271 8.40 -2.46 2.69
N PRO A 272 7.52 -3.49 2.65
CA PRO A 272 6.47 -3.64 3.65
C PRO A 272 7.05 -3.91 5.05
N PRO A 273 6.26 -3.76 6.13
CA PRO A 273 6.75 -3.90 7.50
C PRO A 273 7.42 -5.26 7.78
N ASN A 274 6.94 -6.32 7.13
CA ASN A 274 7.47 -7.68 7.25
C ASN A 274 8.57 -8.01 6.21
N TYR A 275 9.18 -7.00 5.57
CA TYR A 275 10.24 -7.23 4.60
C TYR A 275 11.46 -7.90 5.25
N ASP A 276 11.88 -8.98 4.61
CA ASP A 276 13.12 -9.69 4.85
C ASP A 276 13.72 -10.06 3.49
N PRO A 277 14.97 -9.69 3.18
CA PRO A 277 15.54 -9.88 1.85
C PRO A 277 15.61 -11.35 1.41
N VAL A 278 15.56 -12.31 2.34
CA VAL A 278 15.64 -13.74 2.05
C VAL A 278 14.29 -14.41 2.24
N ARG A 279 13.66 -14.21 3.41
CA ARG A 279 12.45 -14.94 3.82
C ARG A 279 11.18 -14.33 3.25
N HIS A 280 11.17 -13.02 3.02
CA HIS A 280 9.99 -12.30 2.55
C HIS A 280 10.39 -11.06 1.72
N PRO A 281 10.96 -11.25 0.52
CA PRO A 281 11.50 -10.18 -0.31
C PRO A 281 10.42 -9.34 -1.04
N ALA A 282 9.24 -9.20 -0.44
CA ALA A 282 8.16 -8.38 -0.99
C ALA A 282 8.58 -6.92 -1.10
N SER A 283 8.22 -6.26 -2.18
CA SER A 283 8.48 -4.82 -2.37
C SER A 283 7.55 -4.23 -3.41
N THR A 284 7.43 -2.91 -3.42
CA THR A 284 6.71 -2.18 -4.45
C THR A 284 7.64 -1.14 -5.06
N THR A 285 7.88 -1.20 -6.36
CA THR A 285 8.65 -0.19 -7.08
C THR A 285 7.70 0.69 -7.88
N LEU A 286 7.81 2.01 -7.73
CA LEU A 286 7.06 3.01 -8.48
C LEU A 286 8.06 3.84 -9.28
N VAL A 287 8.00 3.82 -10.61
CA VAL A 287 8.84 4.64 -11.50
C VAL A 287 7.99 5.74 -12.11
N LEU A 288 8.52 6.96 -12.12
CA LEU A 288 7.89 8.17 -12.60
C LEU A 288 8.48 8.56 -13.96
N THR A 289 7.60 8.77 -14.94
CA THR A 289 7.95 9.12 -16.32
C THR A 289 7.14 10.33 -16.78
N LYS A 290 7.57 11.02 -17.85
CA LYS A 290 6.92 12.26 -18.34
C LYS A 290 6.69 13.28 -17.21
N ARG A 291 7.73 13.50 -16.41
CA ARG A 291 7.71 14.36 -15.22
C ARG A 291 7.77 15.82 -15.67
N GLU A 292 6.75 16.59 -15.33
CA GLU A 292 6.63 17.99 -15.74
C GLU A 292 6.14 18.86 -14.58
N TRP A 293 6.76 20.02 -14.41
CA TRP A 293 6.40 21.01 -13.39
C TRP A 293 6.21 22.43 -13.93
N LYS A 294 6.63 22.67 -15.19
CA LYS A 294 6.37 23.89 -15.96
C LYS A 294 5.65 23.53 -17.27
N TRP A 295 4.42 23.99 -17.46
CA TRP A 295 3.65 23.83 -18.70
C TRP A 295 2.54 24.88 -18.81
N THR A 296 1.95 25.07 -19.99
CA THR A 296 0.76 25.92 -20.17
C THR A 296 -0.52 25.08 -20.03
N ASP A 297 -1.53 25.59 -19.33
CA ASP A 297 -2.80 24.87 -19.13
C ASP A 297 -4.01 25.77 -19.39
N PRO A 298 -4.23 26.18 -20.66
CA PRO A 298 -5.29 27.14 -21.01
C PRO A 298 -6.70 26.61 -20.72
N LEU A 299 -6.88 25.29 -20.70
CA LEU A 299 -8.16 24.62 -20.43
C LEU A 299 -8.35 24.24 -18.95
N ASN A 300 -7.39 24.59 -18.09
CA ASN A 300 -7.38 24.29 -16.67
C ASN A 300 -7.59 22.78 -16.36
N LEU A 301 -7.03 21.91 -17.20
CA LEU A 301 -7.19 20.45 -17.08
C LEU A 301 -6.46 19.90 -15.85
N HIS A 302 -5.41 20.56 -15.40
CA HIS A 302 -4.69 20.21 -14.18
C HIS A 302 -5.58 20.41 -12.96
N GLU A 303 -6.19 21.58 -12.80
CA GLU A 303 -7.04 21.85 -11.65
C GLU A 303 -8.28 20.96 -11.64
N ARG A 304 -8.88 20.72 -12.82
CA ARG A 304 -10.02 19.79 -12.98
C ARG A 304 -9.71 18.37 -12.52
N SER A 305 -8.44 17.97 -12.52
CA SER A 305 -8.05 16.64 -12.02
C SER A 305 -8.19 16.44 -10.52
N PHE A 306 -8.33 17.54 -9.78
CA PHE A 306 -8.55 17.51 -8.33
C PHE A 306 -10.03 17.56 -7.95
N ALA A 307 -10.94 17.52 -8.93
CA ALA A 307 -12.37 17.35 -8.65
C ALA A 307 -12.65 15.95 -8.07
N ALA A 308 -13.75 15.82 -7.33
CA ALA A 308 -14.21 14.51 -6.88
C ALA A 308 -14.38 13.57 -8.10
N PRO A 309 -13.88 12.32 -8.03
CA PRO A 309 -14.09 11.35 -9.09
C PRO A 309 -15.57 11.18 -9.44
N SER A 310 -15.87 10.99 -10.72
CA SER A 310 -17.21 10.59 -11.13
C SER A 310 -17.55 9.22 -10.53
N LEU A 311 -18.82 9.06 -10.15
CA LEU A 311 -19.31 7.82 -9.57
C LEU A 311 -19.48 6.78 -10.69
N PRO A 312 -18.78 5.63 -10.64
CA PRO A 312 -18.99 4.58 -11.62
C PRO A 312 -20.45 4.06 -11.57
N LYS A 313 -20.95 3.53 -12.69
CA LYS A 313 -22.31 2.98 -12.75
C LYS A 313 -22.53 1.92 -11.66
N GLY A 314 -23.61 2.07 -10.88
CA GLY A 314 -23.97 1.14 -9.80
C GLY A 314 -23.18 1.30 -8.50
N TRP A 315 -22.38 2.36 -8.37
CA TRP A 315 -21.68 2.70 -7.13
C TRP A 315 -22.49 3.67 -6.28
N THR A 316 -22.19 3.71 -4.98
CA THR A 316 -22.82 4.65 -4.04
C THR A 316 -21.79 5.59 -3.42
N ARG A 317 -22.21 6.76 -2.98
CA ARG A 317 -21.36 7.62 -2.14
C ARG A 317 -21.52 7.22 -0.68
N SER A 318 -20.43 7.07 0.06
CA SER A 318 -20.54 6.89 1.52
C SER A 318 -20.88 8.21 2.19
N PRO A 319 -21.47 8.19 3.40
CA PRO A 319 -21.45 9.38 4.26
C PRO A 319 -20.02 9.91 4.42
N PRO A 320 -19.81 11.24 4.45
CA PRO A 320 -18.50 11.81 4.70
C PRO A 320 -17.97 11.40 6.08
N LEU A 321 -16.71 11.01 6.12
CA LEU A 321 -15.97 10.75 7.35
C LEU A 321 -15.17 11.99 7.73
N LEU A 322 -14.99 12.22 9.02
CA LEU A 322 -13.97 13.19 9.47
C LEU A 322 -12.60 12.52 9.42
N TYR A 323 -11.56 13.29 9.07
CA TYR A 323 -10.18 12.82 9.12
C TYR A 323 -9.86 12.23 10.50
N GLY A 324 -9.15 11.09 10.52
CA GLY A 324 -8.84 10.39 11.77
C GLY A 324 -10.03 9.63 12.38
N GLN A 325 -11.25 9.76 11.87
CA GLN A 325 -12.34 8.85 12.25
C GLN A 325 -12.16 7.48 11.62
N ARG A 326 -12.48 6.47 12.42
CA ARG A 326 -12.37 5.06 12.06
C ARG A 326 -13.44 4.72 11.02
N THR A 327 -13.04 4.03 9.97
CA THR A 327 -13.98 3.32 9.09
C THR A 327 -14.38 2.03 9.79
N ASP A 328 -15.42 2.07 10.60
CA ASP A 328 -16.11 0.84 10.96
C ASP A 328 -16.84 0.36 9.70
N ALA A 329 -16.31 -0.68 9.05
CA ALA A 329 -17.06 -1.35 8.00
C ALA A 329 -18.41 -1.77 8.59
N PRO A 330 -19.54 -1.45 7.95
CA PRO A 330 -20.84 -1.82 8.49
C PRO A 330 -20.88 -3.33 8.64
N ARG A 331 -21.04 -3.81 9.88
CA ARG A 331 -21.33 -5.22 10.15
C ARG A 331 -22.58 -5.55 9.34
N GLY A 332 -22.47 -6.51 8.42
CA GLY A 332 -23.61 -7.05 7.73
C GLY A 332 -24.68 -7.40 8.76
N VAL A 333 -25.84 -6.76 8.64
CA VAL A 333 -27.02 -7.09 9.44
C VAL A 333 -27.52 -8.43 8.94
N SER A 334 -26.91 -9.52 9.40
CA SER A 334 -27.54 -10.83 9.37
C SER A 334 -28.56 -10.87 10.50
N GLY A 335 -29.75 -10.33 10.21
CA GLY A 335 -30.93 -10.55 11.01
C GLY A 335 -31.33 -12.02 10.91
N GLN A 336 -30.78 -12.87 11.76
CA GLN A 336 -31.42 -14.13 12.12
C GLN A 336 -32.04 -13.99 13.51
N PRO A 337 -33.34 -14.23 13.67
CA PRO A 337 -34.00 -14.16 14.96
C PRO A 337 -33.46 -15.31 15.83
N ARG A 338 -32.82 -14.95 16.96
CA ARG A 338 -32.47 -15.90 18.01
C ARG A 338 -33.76 -16.50 18.55
N ARG A 339 -34.09 -17.73 18.11
CA ARG A 339 -35.02 -18.62 18.83
C ARG A 339 -34.47 -18.82 20.24
N ARG A 340 -35.15 -18.25 21.24
CA ARG A 340 -34.98 -18.62 22.65
C ARG A 340 -35.42 -20.07 22.81
N VAL A 341 -34.48 -20.99 22.95
CA VAL A 341 -34.75 -22.32 23.50
C VAL A 341 -34.67 -22.17 25.01
N GLY A 342 -35.83 -22.02 25.66
CA GLY A 342 -35.97 -22.05 27.10
C GLY A 342 -35.87 -23.48 27.61
N ASN A 343 -34.94 -23.71 28.53
CA ASN A 343 -34.77 -24.97 29.25
C ASN A 343 -35.77 -24.99 30.43
N PRO A 344 -36.63 -25.99 30.61
CA PRO A 344 -37.53 -26.03 31.77
C PRO A 344 -36.89 -26.86 32.89
N ARG A 345 -36.82 -26.29 34.09
CA ARG A 345 -36.71 -27.08 35.32
C ARG A 345 -37.64 -26.52 36.40
N ALA A 346 -38.64 -27.36 36.68
CA ALA A 346 -39.13 -27.74 38.01
C ALA A 346 -39.66 -26.66 38.96
N THR A 347 -40.96 -26.85 39.29
CA THR A 347 -41.55 -27.04 40.63
C THR A 347 -42.61 -26.03 41.06
N GLY A 348 -43.74 -26.61 41.49
CA GLY A 348 -44.45 -26.17 42.67
C GLY A 348 -45.73 -25.37 42.44
N GLY A 349 -46.83 -25.85 43.03
CA GLY A 349 -47.84 -24.96 43.58
C GLY A 349 -49.24 -25.03 42.98
N SER A 350 -49.94 -26.11 43.33
CA SER A 350 -51.36 -26.12 43.72
C SER A 350 -52.07 -24.76 43.83
N ARG A 351 -53.16 -24.57 43.06
CA ARG A 351 -54.44 -24.12 43.63
C ARG A 351 -55.62 -24.36 42.69
N ALA A 352 -56.68 -24.84 43.34
CA ALA A 352 -57.94 -25.29 42.80
C ALA A 352 -58.74 -24.18 42.11
N ASN A 353 -59.52 -24.56 41.09
CA ASN A 353 -60.71 -23.82 40.72
C ASN A 353 -61.94 -24.72 40.86
N VAL A 354 -62.83 -24.22 41.72
CA VAL A 354 -64.09 -24.80 42.17
C VAL A 354 -65.10 -24.75 41.04
N THR A 355 -65.69 -25.90 40.70
CA THR A 355 -66.95 -25.93 39.93
C THR A 355 -68.05 -26.50 40.82
N ARG A 356 -68.95 -25.61 41.26
CA ARG A 356 -70.23 -25.96 41.92
C ARG A 356 -71.32 -26.06 40.86
N LYS A 357 -72.07 -27.17 40.87
CA LYS A 357 -73.54 -27.28 40.64
C LYS A 357 -73.93 -28.75 40.87
N ASN A 358 -74.43 -29.11 42.05
CA ASN A 358 -75.86 -29.24 42.41
C ASN A 358 -76.69 -30.09 41.45
N VAL A 359 -77.31 -31.18 41.95
CA VAL A 359 -78.77 -31.32 42.17
C VAL A 359 -79.14 -32.73 42.73
N ARG A 360 -79.75 -32.73 43.93
CA ARG A 360 -80.86 -33.54 44.54
C ARG A 360 -80.85 -35.08 44.50
N ARG A 361 -80.95 -35.73 45.68
CA ARG A 361 -82.17 -36.24 46.40
C ARG A 361 -82.95 -37.24 45.54
N ARG A 362 -83.31 -38.44 46.01
CA ARG A 362 -83.80 -38.84 47.34
C ARG A 362 -83.75 -40.35 47.44
#